data_AF-A0A7V8WT91-F1
#
_entry.id   AF-A0A7V8WT91-F1
#
_cell.length_a   1.000
_cell.length_b   1.000
_cell.length_c   1.000
_cell.angle_alpha   90.00
_cell.angle_beta   90.00
_cell.angle_gamma   90.00
#
_symmetry.space_group_name_H-M   'P 1'
#
loop_
_entity.id
_entity.type
_entity.pdbx_description
1 polymer ?
#
loop_
_entity_poly.entity_id
_entity_poly.type
_entity_poly.pdbx_seq_one_letter_code
_entity_poly.pdbx_strand_id
1 'polypeptide(L)'
;MADRAPAPLSPLTVQSLGSGSSGNALLVEYGATAVLVDCGVGIRELGTVARHYGRALDSLDAVLVTHEHVDHIRSLGRVTDGATPVVASAGTAKMAGIRAERHVLAVPDRPVSVGALTVWTLPVRHDALDPCGFFIETPGGNLTVLTDLGCWRDNLADALRHSDLIVLEANHDLEMLHRGPYPPHLKRRVASDVGH
;
A
#
# COMPACT_ATOMS: atom_id res chain seq x y z
N MET A 1 -22.20 35.65 -17.37
CA MET A 1 -21.81 34.24 -17.10
C MET A 1 -21.62 34.12 -15.61
N ALA A 2 -22.47 33.36 -14.91
CA ALA A 2 -22.33 33.16 -13.48
C ALA A 2 -21.18 32.18 -13.24
N ASP A 3 -20.13 32.67 -12.59
CA ASP A 3 -19.01 31.88 -12.09
C ASP A 3 -19.56 30.97 -10.98
N ARG A 4 -19.78 29.71 -11.31
CA ARG A 4 -20.33 28.72 -10.38
C ARG A 4 -19.16 28.30 -9.49
N ALA A 5 -19.20 28.70 -8.22
CA ALA A 5 -18.19 28.29 -7.25
C ALA A 5 -17.93 26.77 -7.37
N PRO A 6 -16.65 26.34 -7.37
CA PRO A 6 -16.32 24.93 -7.53
C PRO A 6 -17.03 24.12 -6.44
N ALA A 7 -17.56 22.95 -6.83
CA ALA A 7 -18.14 22.03 -5.86
C ALA A 7 -17.12 21.74 -4.74
N PRO A 8 -17.55 21.64 -3.47
CA PRO A 8 -16.64 21.34 -2.38
C PRO A 8 -15.91 20.03 -2.67
N LEU A 9 -14.59 20.05 -2.53
CA LEU A 9 -13.75 18.87 -2.72
C LEU A 9 -14.17 17.78 -1.73
N SER A 10 -14.14 16.53 -2.18
CA SER A 10 -14.32 15.40 -1.27
C SER A 10 -13.12 15.31 -0.32
N PRO A 11 -13.29 14.91 0.94
CA PRO A 11 -12.14 14.67 1.82
C PRO A 11 -11.39 13.42 1.36
N LEU A 12 -10.05 13.47 1.40
CA LEU A 12 -9.22 12.27 1.37
C LEU A 12 -9.41 11.52 2.69
N THR A 13 -9.82 10.25 2.61
CA THR A 13 -10.01 9.39 3.78
C THR A 13 -9.01 8.24 3.73
N VAL A 14 -8.36 7.97 4.86
CA VAL A 14 -7.36 6.91 5.01
C VAL A 14 -7.67 6.13 6.28
N GLN A 15 -7.85 4.82 6.15
CA GLN A 15 -8.24 3.95 7.25
C GLN A 15 -7.37 2.70 7.28
N SER A 16 -6.70 2.46 8.40
CA SER A 16 -6.00 1.19 8.61
C SER A 16 -7.03 0.10 8.93
N LEU A 17 -7.08 -0.92 8.08
CA LEU A 17 -7.90 -2.13 8.29
C LEU A 17 -7.07 -3.25 8.94
N GLY A 18 -5.75 -3.10 8.95
CA GLY A 18 -4.78 -3.94 9.65
C GLY A 18 -3.38 -3.36 9.51
N SER A 19 -2.55 -3.57 10.53
CA SER A 19 -1.15 -3.14 10.55
C SER A 19 -0.29 -4.15 11.32
N GLY A 20 0.83 -4.55 10.71
CA GLY A 20 1.81 -5.48 11.25
C GLY A 20 1.60 -6.94 10.82
N SER A 21 2.32 -7.85 11.47
CA SER A 21 2.49 -9.26 11.06
C SER A 21 1.22 -10.11 10.89
N SER A 22 0.08 -9.67 11.43
CA SER A 22 -1.21 -10.35 11.25
C SER A 22 -1.93 -9.97 9.95
N GLY A 23 -1.43 -8.94 9.26
CA GLY A 23 -1.92 -8.46 7.98
C GLY A 23 -1.94 -6.93 7.92
N ASN A 24 -1.31 -6.38 6.88
CA ASN A 24 -1.36 -5.00 6.48
C ASN A 24 -2.48 -4.79 5.46
N ALA A 25 -3.31 -3.76 5.68
CA ALA A 25 -4.32 -3.30 4.73
C ALA A 25 -4.71 -1.86 5.07
N LEU A 26 -4.65 -0.97 4.08
CA LEU A 26 -5.01 0.45 4.20
C LEU A 26 -6.05 0.81 3.14
N LEU A 27 -7.23 1.24 3.56
CA LEU A 27 -8.26 1.75 2.66
C LEU A 27 -8.03 3.25 2.42
N VAL A 28 -7.91 3.62 1.15
CA VAL A 28 -7.72 5.01 0.70
C VAL A 28 -8.87 5.41 -0.20
N GLU A 29 -9.54 6.51 0.12
CA GLU A 29 -10.75 6.94 -0.57
C GLU A 29 -10.72 8.44 -0.89
N TYR A 30 -11.15 8.78 -2.10
CA TYR A 30 -11.43 10.15 -2.50
C TYR A 30 -12.67 10.19 -3.40
N GLY A 31 -13.73 10.83 -2.92
CA GLY A 31 -15.01 10.88 -3.63
C GLY A 31 -15.60 9.48 -3.86
N ALA A 32 -15.77 9.11 -5.12
CA ALA A 32 -16.28 7.79 -5.50
C ALA A 32 -15.17 6.72 -5.60
N THR A 33 -13.90 7.13 -5.65
CA THR A 33 -12.79 6.19 -5.88
C THR A 33 -12.27 5.63 -4.56
N ALA A 34 -12.11 4.31 -4.50
CA ALA A 34 -11.60 3.58 -3.35
C ALA A 34 -10.55 2.56 -3.79
N VAL A 35 -9.36 2.63 -3.18
CA VAL A 35 -8.30 1.65 -3.39
C VAL A 35 -7.88 1.04 -2.07
N LEU A 36 -7.38 -0.19 -2.12
CA LEU A 36 -6.79 -0.85 -0.97
C LEU A 36 -5.27 -0.95 -1.20
N VAL A 37 -4.48 -0.40 -0.27
CA VAL A 37 -3.04 -0.64 -0.22
C VAL A 37 -2.80 -1.87 0.64
N ASP A 38 -2.31 -2.94 0.01
CA ASP A 38 -2.13 -4.28 0.57
C ASP A 38 -3.43 -4.93 1.09
N CYS A 39 -3.42 -6.24 1.22
CA CYS A 39 -4.57 -7.06 1.62
C CYS A 39 -4.14 -8.29 2.42
N GLY A 40 -3.20 -8.11 3.33
CA GLY A 40 -2.69 -9.17 4.19
C GLY A 40 -3.64 -9.61 5.30
N VAL A 41 -4.64 -8.78 5.62
CA VAL A 41 -5.70 -9.13 6.57
C VAL A 41 -6.54 -10.28 6.03
N GLY A 42 -6.98 -11.20 6.89
CA GLY A 42 -7.81 -12.33 6.46
C GLY A 42 -9.14 -11.88 5.83
N ILE A 43 -9.55 -12.49 4.72
CA ILE A 43 -10.69 -12.03 3.89
C ILE A 43 -11.99 -11.75 4.65
N ARG A 44 -12.30 -12.54 5.69
CA ARG A 44 -13.51 -12.34 6.52
C ARG A 44 -13.41 -11.08 7.35
N GLU A 45 -12.27 -10.86 7.97
CA GLU A 45 -11.98 -9.68 8.77
C GLU A 45 -11.91 -8.44 7.87
N LEU A 46 -11.13 -8.50 6.78
CA LEU A 46 -11.02 -7.44 5.80
C LEU A 46 -12.40 -7.00 5.27
N GLY A 47 -13.26 -7.97 4.93
CA GLY A 47 -14.63 -7.69 4.48
C GLY A 47 -15.57 -7.21 5.59
N THR A 48 -15.28 -7.49 6.85
CA THR A 48 -16.05 -6.98 8.00
C THR A 48 -15.69 -5.52 8.27
N VAL A 49 -14.39 -5.24 8.33
CA VAL A 49 -13.87 -3.89 8.58
C VAL A 49 -14.19 -2.97 7.41
N ALA A 50 -14.00 -3.39 6.15
CA ALA A 50 -14.38 -2.58 4.99
C ALA A 50 -15.88 -2.20 4.99
N ARG A 51 -16.76 -3.14 5.37
CA ARG A 51 -18.21 -2.87 5.48
C ARG A 51 -18.55 -1.91 6.61
N HIS A 52 -17.81 -1.93 7.71
CA HIS A 52 -17.97 -0.94 8.77
C HIS A 52 -17.77 0.48 8.26
N TYR A 53 -16.89 0.65 7.28
CA TYR A 53 -16.62 1.91 6.58
C TYR A 53 -17.45 2.10 5.30
N GLY A 54 -18.51 1.30 5.13
CA GLY A 54 -19.45 1.47 4.01
C GLY A 54 -18.93 0.96 2.66
N ARG A 55 -17.87 0.14 2.64
CA ARG A 55 -17.29 -0.42 1.41
C ARG A 55 -17.47 -1.92 1.28
N ALA A 56 -17.71 -2.36 0.05
CA ALA A 56 -17.64 -3.76 -0.33
C ALA A 56 -16.31 -4.00 -1.06
N LEU A 57 -15.70 -5.17 -0.85
CA LEU A 57 -14.38 -5.45 -1.44
C LEU A 57 -14.44 -5.58 -2.97
N ASP A 58 -15.59 -5.93 -3.52
CA ASP A 58 -15.85 -5.99 -4.96
C ASP A 58 -16.14 -4.62 -5.59
N SER A 59 -16.28 -3.55 -4.78
CA SER A 59 -16.45 -2.18 -5.26
C SER A 59 -15.15 -1.36 -5.26
N LEU A 60 -14.00 -2.00 -5.03
CA LEU A 60 -12.70 -1.34 -5.07
C LEU A 60 -12.26 -1.10 -6.51
N ASP A 61 -11.73 0.08 -6.79
CA ASP A 61 -11.23 0.45 -8.12
C ASP A 61 -9.88 -0.21 -8.43
N ALA A 62 -9.06 -0.45 -7.40
CA ALA A 62 -7.80 -1.18 -7.51
C ALA A 62 -7.32 -1.70 -6.15
N VAL A 63 -6.41 -2.68 -6.20
CA VAL A 63 -5.53 -3.02 -5.09
C VAL A 63 -4.11 -2.58 -5.46
N LEU A 64 -3.47 -1.80 -4.60
CA LEU A 64 -2.06 -1.42 -4.73
C LEU A 64 -1.25 -2.38 -3.85
N VAL A 65 -0.29 -3.10 -4.41
CA VAL A 65 0.51 -4.09 -3.66
C VAL A 65 1.94 -3.61 -3.55
N THR A 66 2.40 -3.43 -2.31
CA THR A 66 3.76 -2.95 -2.02
C THR A 66 4.81 -4.02 -2.33
N HIS A 67 4.59 -5.25 -1.85
CA HIS A 67 5.47 -6.40 -2.06
C HIS A 67 4.77 -7.74 -1.76
N GLU A 68 5.45 -8.87 -2.03
CA GLU A 68 4.85 -10.21 -2.04
C GLU A 68 4.74 -10.94 -0.68
N HIS A 69 5.05 -10.30 0.44
CA HIS A 69 4.96 -10.99 1.73
C HIS A 69 3.52 -11.34 2.11
N VAL A 70 3.35 -12.44 2.83
CA VAL A 70 2.01 -13.01 3.12
C VAL A 70 1.15 -12.02 3.90
N ASP A 71 1.71 -11.30 4.85
CA ASP A 71 1.05 -10.23 5.59
C ASP A 71 0.76 -8.98 4.75
N HIS A 72 1.05 -8.98 3.45
CA HIS A 72 0.61 -7.97 2.49
C HIS A 72 -0.32 -8.54 1.41
N ILE A 73 -0.23 -9.83 1.07
CA ILE A 73 -0.99 -10.41 -0.05
C ILE A 73 -1.94 -11.57 0.33
N ARG A 74 -2.08 -11.90 1.62
CA ARG A 74 -2.85 -13.07 2.11
C ARG A 74 -4.21 -13.23 1.44
N SER A 75 -4.95 -12.14 1.27
CA SER A 75 -6.31 -12.16 0.72
C SER A 75 -6.39 -11.70 -0.74
N LEU A 76 -5.26 -11.44 -1.39
CA LEU A 76 -5.19 -10.83 -2.72
C LEU A 76 -6.00 -11.59 -3.78
N GLY A 77 -5.86 -12.92 -3.80
CA GLY A 77 -6.61 -13.75 -4.74
C GLY A 77 -8.12 -13.58 -4.60
N ARG A 78 -8.61 -13.54 -3.35
CA ARG A 78 -10.05 -13.40 -3.04
C ARG A 78 -10.59 -12.01 -3.29
N VAL A 79 -9.81 -10.98 -2.93
CA VAL A 79 -10.19 -9.58 -3.19
C VAL A 79 -10.30 -9.32 -4.69
N THR A 80 -9.41 -9.91 -5.48
CA THR A 80 -9.34 -9.67 -6.92
C THR A 80 -10.18 -10.64 -7.75
N ASP A 81 -10.92 -11.58 -7.13
CA ASP A 81 -11.76 -12.56 -7.82
C ASP A 81 -12.77 -11.89 -8.77
N GLY A 82 -13.28 -10.72 -8.39
CA GLY A 82 -14.19 -9.87 -9.18
C GLY A 82 -13.54 -9.06 -10.31
N ALA A 83 -12.32 -9.41 -10.74
CA ALA A 83 -11.53 -8.71 -11.75
C ALA A 83 -11.02 -7.32 -11.37
N THR A 84 -10.92 -7.02 -10.07
CA THR A 84 -10.28 -5.80 -9.56
C THR A 84 -8.83 -5.71 -10.06
N PRO A 85 -8.43 -4.61 -10.72
CA PRO A 85 -7.05 -4.37 -11.13
C PRO A 85 -6.08 -4.37 -9.95
N VAL A 86 -4.87 -4.85 -10.18
CA VAL A 86 -3.80 -4.90 -9.19
C VAL A 86 -2.60 -4.11 -9.70
N VAL A 87 -2.32 -2.99 -9.04
CA VAL A 87 -1.13 -2.18 -9.31
C VAL A 87 0.03 -2.74 -8.50
N ALA A 88 1.02 -3.29 -9.18
CA ALA A 88 2.19 -3.88 -8.55
C ALA A 88 3.41 -3.78 -9.48
N SER A 89 4.61 -3.77 -8.89
CA SER A 89 5.86 -3.87 -9.65
C SER A 89 5.98 -5.25 -10.32
N ALA A 90 6.90 -5.40 -11.27
CA ALA A 90 7.02 -6.63 -12.06
C ALA A 90 7.44 -7.82 -11.18
N GLY A 91 8.39 -7.61 -10.26
CA GLY A 91 8.83 -8.67 -9.35
C GLY A 91 7.74 -9.08 -8.36
N THR A 92 7.06 -8.10 -7.75
CA THR A 92 5.94 -8.34 -6.83
C THR A 92 4.82 -9.10 -7.53
N ALA A 93 4.42 -8.69 -8.73
CA ALA A 93 3.39 -9.39 -9.51
C ALA A 93 3.73 -10.84 -9.81
N LYS A 94 4.99 -11.10 -10.19
CA LYS A 94 5.49 -12.44 -10.46
C LYS A 94 5.44 -13.33 -9.21
N MET A 95 5.94 -12.82 -8.08
CA MET A 95 6.05 -13.60 -6.85
C MET A 95 4.70 -13.80 -6.15
N ALA A 96 3.84 -12.79 -6.18
CA ALA A 96 2.48 -12.86 -5.64
C ALA A 96 1.51 -13.68 -6.52
N GLY A 97 1.93 -14.10 -7.72
CA GLY A 97 1.09 -14.85 -8.65
C GLY A 97 -0.07 -14.02 -9.21
N ILE A 98 0.14 -12.71 -9.40
CA ILE A 98 -0.87 -11.82 -9.96
C ILE A 98 -1.09 -12.18 -11.43
N ARG A 99 -2.36 -12.39 -11.80
CA ARG A 99 -2.75 -12.79 -13.16
C ARG A 99 -2.53 -11.63 -14.12
N ALA A 100 -1.97 -11.90 -15.30
CA ALA A 100 -1.58 -10.86 -16.27
C ALA A 100 -2.76 -9.97 -16.69
N GLU A 101 -3.97 -10.53 -16.80
CA GLU A 101 -5.19 -9.79 -17.14
C GLU A 101 -5.66 -8.82 -16.04
N ARG A 102 -5.14 -8.96 -14.81
CA ARG A 102 -5.43 -8.08 -13.67
C ARG A 102 -4.26 -7.14 -13.35
N HIS A 103 -3.07 -7.44 -13.86
CA HIS A 103 -1.84 -6.73 -13.50
C HIS A 103 -1.75 -5.38 -14.22
N VAL A 104 -1.70 -4.32 -13.44
CA VAL A 104 -1.30 -2.99 -13.89
C VAL A 104 0.14 -2.77 -13.43
N LEU A 105 1.05 -2.63 -14.39
CA LEU A 105 2.47 -2.51 -14.09
C LEU A 105 2.78 -1.16 -13.41
N ALA A 106 3.24 -1.25 -12.17
CA ALA A 106 3.77 -0.13 -11.41
C ALA A 106 5.23 0.11 -11.82
N VAL A 107 5.54 1.30 -12.33
CA VAL A 107 6.88 1.67 -12.79
C VAL A 107 7.26 3.00 -12.15
N PRO A 108 8.49 3.15 -11.63
CA PRO A 108 8.97 4.45 -11.14
C PRO A 108 8.85 5.53 -12.21
N ASP A 109 8.54 6.75 -11.78
CA ASP A 109 8.36 7.94 -12.64
C ASP A 109 7.22 7.85 -13.68
N ARG A 110 6.43 6.77 -13.66
CA ARG A 110 5.27 6.59 -14.53
C ARG A 110 4.01 6.33 -13.68
N PRO A 111 3.20 7.36 -13.42
CA PRO A 111 2.04 7.19 -12.58
C PRO A 111 0.96 6.36 -13.25
N VAL A 112 0.15 5.71 -12.42
CA VAL A 112 -1.06 5.00 -12.82
C VAL A 112 -2.26 5.79 -12.32
N SER A 113 -3.21 6.09 -13.21
CA SER A 113 -4.48 6.70 -12.82
C SER A 113 -5.46 5.61 -12.36
N VAL A 114 -6.01 5.77 -11.17
CA VAL A 114 -7.11 4.95 -10.64
C VAL A 114 -8.22 5.91 -10.24
N GLY A 115 -9.28 6.00 -11.04
CA GLY A 115 -10.35 6.97 -10.84
C GLY A 115 -9.80 8.40 -10.69
N ALA A 116 -10.04 9.01 -9.52
CA ALA A 116 -9.56 10.35 -9.19
C ALA A 116 -8.16 10.40 -8.55
N LEU A 117 -7.50 9.24 -8.35
CA LEU A 117 -6.17 9.14 -7.76
C LEU A 117 -5.10 9.00 -8.84
N THR A 118 -3.97 9.68 -8.64
CA THR A 118 -2.75 9.46 -9.41
C THR A 118 -1.74 8.76 -8.51
N VAL A 119 -1.40 7.52 -8.86
CA VAL A 119 -0.56 6.63 -8.03
C VAL A 119 0.84 6.56 -8.62
N TRP A 120 1.82 7.04 -7.86
CA TRP A 120 3.24 6.98 -8.17
C TRP A 120 3.91 5.88 -7.37
N THR A 121 4.78 5.13 -8.03
CA THR A 121 5.55 4.04 -7.41
C THR A 121 6.87 4.56 -6.87
N LEU A 122 7.15 4.30 -5.60
CA LEU A 122 8.39 4.68 -4.93
C LEU A 122 9.22 3.42 -4.65
N PRO A 123 10.33 3.19 -5.36
CA PRO A 123 11.22 2.07 -5.04
C PRO A 123 11.76 2.15 -3.62
N VAL A 124 11.64 1.05 -2.87
CA VAL A 124 12.23 0.92 -1.53
C VAL A 124 13.20 -0.25 -1.49
N ARG A 125 13.95 -0.39 -0.38
CA ARG A 125 14.71 -1.60 -0.10
C ARG A 125 13.99 -2.37 0.98
N HIS A 126 13.72 -3.64 0.68
CA HIS A 126 13.15 -4.61 1.59
C HIS A 126 13.53 -6.01 1.09
N ASP A 127 13.46 -7.04 1.93
CA ASP A 127 13.71 -8.43 1.55
C ASP A 127 12.53 -9.02 0.78
N ALA A 128 12.31 -8.46 -0.41
CA ALA A 128 11.29 -8.83 -1.38
C ALA A 128 11.88 -8.63 -2.79
N LEU A 129 11.28 -9.25 -3.82
CA LEU A 129 11.87 -9.24 -5.16
C LEU A 129 11.91 -7.84 -5.78
N ASP A 130 10.86 -7.05 -5.58
CA ASP A 130 10.70 -5.71 -6.19
C ASP A 130 9.78 -4.81 -5.35
N PRO A 131 10.12 -4.54 -4.07
CA PRO A 131 9.26 -3.82 -3.15
C PRO A 131 9.15 -2.34 -3.49
N CYS A 132 7.96 -1.78 -3.25
CA CYS A 132 7.70 -0.36 -3.45
C CYS A 132 6.75 0.19 -2.39
N GLY A 133 6.86 1.50 -2.15
CA GLY A 133 5.79 2.29 -1.57
C GLY A 133 5.02 3.07 -2.63
N PHE A 134 4.04 3.85 -2.19
CA PHE A 134 3.18 4.63 -3.07
C PHE A 134 3.08 6.09 -2.63
N PHE A 135 3.18 7.00 -3.58
CA PHE A 135 2.73 8.38 -3.44
C PHE A 135 1.44 8.56 -4.24
N ILE A 136 0.39 9.03 -3.58
CA ILE A 136 -0.97 9.05 -4.08
C ILE A 136 -1.46 10.49 -4.06
N GLU A 137 -1.57 11.08 -5.25
CA GLU A 137 -2.12 12.43 -5.40
C GLU A 137 -3.63 12.36 -5.55
N THR A 138 -4.32 13.26 -4.84
CA THR A 138 -5.75 13.51 -5.02
C THR A 138 -6.01 15.00 -5.04
N PRO A 139 -7.13 15.46 -5.64
CA PRO A 139 -7.48 16.88 -5.57
C PRO A 139 -7.73 17.39 -4.14
N GLY A 140 -7.94 16.49 -3.16
CA GLY A 140 -8.14 16.83 -1.74
C GLY A 140 -6.89 16.74 -0.86
N GLY A 141 -5.74 16.42 -1.45
CA GLY A 141 -4.45 16.27 -0.74
C GLY A 141 -3.68 15.02 -1.16
N ASN A 142 -2.40 15.00 -0.80
CA ASN A 142 -1.44 13.99 -1.18
C ASN A 142 -1.10 13.06 -0.02
N LEU A 143 -1.03 11.76 -0.31
CA LEU A 143 -0.71 10.71 0.66
C LEU A 143 0.56 9.97 0.23
N THR A 144 1.53 9.84 1.12
CA THR A 144 2.62 8.85 0.97
C THR A 144 2.36 7.65 1.88
N VAL A 145 2.49 6.44 1.33
CA VAL A 145 2.47 5.18 2.07
C VAL A 145 3.81 4.48 1.89
N LEU A 146 4.56 4.33 2.98
CA LEU A 146 5.81 3.57 3.04
C LEU A 146 5.69 2.54 4.18
N THR A 147 5.41 1.30 3.81
CA THR A 147 5.45 0.15 4.71
C THR A 147 6.70 -0.68 4.44
N ASP A 148 7.19 -1.41 5.45
CA ASP A 148 8.44 -2.17 5.38
C ASP A 148 9.62 -1.40 4.74
N LEU A 149 9.87 -0.20 5.25
CA LEU A 149 10.93 0.67 4.77
C LEU A 149 12.29 0.22 5.34
N GLY A 150 12.92 -0.80 4.74
CA GLY A 150 14.19 -1.35 5.23
C GLY A 150 15.33 -0.32 5.27
N CYS A 151 15.49 0.51 4.22
CA CYS A 151 16.44 1.64 4.27
C CYS A 151 15.92 2.92 3.61
N TRP A 152 16.32 4.07 4.17
CA TRP A 152 16.03 5.39 3.59
C TRP A 152 16.75 5.61 2.25
N ARG A 153 16.12 6.38 1.35
CA ARG A 153 16.74 6.92 0.14
C ARG A 153 16.23 8.32 -0.15
N ASP A 154 17.09 9.14 -0.78
CA ASP A 154 16.77 10.54 -1.07
C ASP A 154 15.61 10.72 -2.05
N ASN A 155 15.35 9.75 -2.94
CA ASN A 155 14.19 9.78 -3.84
C ASN A 155 12.85 9.72 -3.09
N LEU A 156 12.83 9.33 -1.81
CA LEU A 156 11.65 9.37 -0.96
C LEU A 156 11.43 10.76 -0.35
N ALA A 157 12.50 11.57 -0.21
CA ALA A 157 12.43 12.90 0.40
C ALA A 157 11.46 13.82 -0.34
N ASP A 158 11.46 13.76 -1.68
CA ASP A 158 10.61 14.60 -2.50
C ASP A 158 9.13 14.21 -2.35
N ALA A 159 8.81 12.91 -2.36
CA ALA A 159 7.45 12.44 -2.09
C ALA A 159 6.94 12.89 -0.71
N LEU A 160 7.78 12.77 0.33
CA LEU A 160 7.42 13.23 1.68
C LEU A 160 7.21 14.74 1.76
N ARG A 161 8.02 15.54 1.05
CA ARG A 161 7.87 17.00 1.00
C ARG A 161 6.56 17.45 0.37
N HIS A 162 6.04 16.66 -0.57
CA HIS A 162 4.80 16.94 -1.29
C HIS A 162 3.57 16.27 -0.67
N SER A 163 3.71 15.61 0.49
CA SER A 163 2.63 14.90 1.16
C SER A 163 1.92 15.77 2.19
N ASP A 164 0.59 15.71 2.20
CA ASP A 164 -0.24 16.24 3.29
C ASP A 164 -0.44 15.20 4.41
N LEU A 165 -0.39 13.92 4.06
CA LEU A 165 -0.44 12.79 4.97
C LEU A 165 0.66 11.78 4.64
N ILE A 166 1.32 11.26 5.66
CA ILE A 166 2.33 10.21 5.52
C ILE A 166 1.95 9.05 6.43
N VAL A 167 1.86 7.85 5.85
CA VAL A 167 1.73 6.58 6.56
C VAL A 167 3.08 5.88 6.49
N LEU A 168 3.72 5.72 7.64
CA LEU A 168 4.98 5.00 7.80
C LEU A 168 4.75 3.83 8.75
N GLU A 169 5.36 2.68 8.44
CA GLU A 169 5.51 1.60 9.42
C GLU A 169 6.74 1.85 10.29
N ALA A 170 6.59 1.63 11.60
CA ALA A 170 7.67 1.80 12.58
C ALA A 170 8.06 0.42 13.14
N ASN A 171 8.86 -0.32 12.38
CA ASN A 171 9.11 -1.75 12.64
C ASN A 171 10.45 -2.02 13.32
N HIS A 172 11.34 -1.03 13.34
CA HIS A 172 12.74 -1.23 13.67
C HIS A 172 13.11 -0.62 15.03
N ASP A 173 12.81 -1.35 16.11
CA ASP A 173 13.46 -1.16 17.40
C ASP A 173 14.54 -2.24 17.58
N LEU A 174 15.79 -1.86 17.35
CA LEU A 174 16.95 -2.75 17.51
C LEU A 174 17.03 -3.33 18.93
N GLU A 175 16.65 -2.58 19.95
CA GLU A 175 16.70 -3.07 21.33
C GLU A 175 15.65 -4.17 21.55
N MET A 176 14.43 -3.97 21.05
CA MET A 176 13.39 -5.00 21.05
C MET A 176 13.76 -6.21 20.17
N LEU A 177 14.39 -6.02 19.02
CA LEU A 177 14.87 -7.11 18.18
C LEU A 177 15.93 -7.94 18.89
N HIS A 178 16.90 -7.30 19.55
CA HIS A 178 17.95 -8.00 20.29
C HIS A 178 17.39 -8.74 21.51
N ARG A 179 16.42 -8.17 22.21
CA ARG A 179 15.80 -8.75 23.41
C ARG A 179 14.63 -9.70 23.11
N GLY A 180 14.10 -9.68 21.90
CA GLY A 180 12.93 -10.46 21.48
C GLY A 180 13.19 -11.97 21.34
N PRO A 181 12.14 -12.78 21.19
CA PRO A 181 12.23 -14.25 21.19
C PRO A 181 12.80 -14.83 19.88
N TYR A 182 13.08 -14.00 18.87
CA TYR A 182 13.51 -14.47 17.56
C TYR A 182 14.82 -15.26 17.61
N PRO A 183 14.96 -16.32 16.80
CA PRO A 183 16.21 -17.07 16.72
C PRO A 183 17.33 -16.21 16.11
N PRO A 184 18.62 -16.48 16.42
CA PRO A 184 19.74 -15.61 16.07
C PRO A 184 19.95 -15.36 14.57
N HIS A 185 19.48 -16.25 13.69
CA HIS A 185 19.53 -16.05 12.24
C HIS A 185 18.50 -15.03 11.76
N LEU A 186 17.30 -15.03 12.36
CA LEU A 186 16.24 -14.07 12.04
C LEU A 186 16.60 -12.68 12.57
N LYS A 187 17.15 -12.58 13.79
CA LYS A 187 17.69 -11.32 14.32
C LYS A 187 18.77 -10.71 13.43
N ARG A 188 19.71 -11.53 12.93
CA ARG A 188 20.75 -11.08 11.99
C ARG A 188 20.22 -10.66 10.63
N ARG A 189 19.15 -11.30 10.15
CA ARG A 189 18.47 -10.91 8.90
C ARG A 189 17.77 -9.56 9.07
N VAL A 190 16.98 -9.39 10.13
CA VAL A 190 16.26 -8.13 10.44
C VAL A 190 17.24 -6.99 10.73
N ALA A 191 18.39 -7.26 11.37
CA ALA A 191 19.39 -6.23 11.68
C ALA A 191 20.34 -5.85 10.52
N SER A 192 20.11 -6.33 9.30
CA SER A 192 20.99 -6.05 8.15
C SER A 192 20.47 -4.89 7.29
N ASP A 193 21.35 -4.24 6.52
CA ASP A 193 20.98 -3.16 5.56
C ASP A 193 20.06 -3.64 4.40
N VAL A 194 19.69 -4.93 4.40
CA VAL A 194 18.78 -5.59 3.44
C VAL A 194 17.57 -6.21 4.18
N GLY A 195 17.48 -6.07 5.50
CA GLY A 195 16.42 -6.61 6.35
C GLY A 195 15.26 -5.63 6.59
N HIS A 196 14.21 -6.13 7.28
CA HIS A 196 13.03 -5.39 7.77
C HIS A 196 13.38 -4.17 8.64
#